data_AF-A0AAN6UK38-F1
#
_entry.id   AF-A0AAN6UK38-F1
#
_cell.length_a   1.000
_cell.length_b   1.000
_cell.length_c   1.000
_cell.angle_alpha   90.00
_cell.angle_beta   90.00
_cell.angle_gamma   90.00
#
_symmetry.space_group_name_H-M   'P 1'
#
loop_
_entity.id
_entity.type
_entity.pdbx_description
1 polymer ?
#
loop_
_entity_poly.entity_id
_entity_poly.type
_entity_poly.pdbx_seq_one_letter_code
_entity_poly.pdbx_strand_id
1 'polypeptide(L)'
;TSLVGSGHIDKACIISAAGDSTWAATAGFTVKPEEIQEVIAILNETDKENGPSVTKAFAEGIHVAGERYVITRIEDRHVYARHV
;
A
#
# COMPACT_ATOMS: atom_id res chain seq x y z
N THR A 1 -9.44 -0.49 -17.39
CA THR A 1 -8.44 0.61 -17.33
C THR A 1 -9.02 1.88 -16.73
N SER A 2 -9.98 1.79 -15.81
CA SER A 2 -10.71 2.98 -15.32
C SER A 2 -9.86 3.91 -14.44
N LEU A 3 -8.85 3.38 -13.75
CA LEU A 3 -7.97 4.15 -12.87
C LEU A 3 -6.99 5.03 -13.66
N VAL A 4 -6.07 4.44 -14.42
CA VAL A 4 -5.09 5.20 -15.23
C VAL A 4 -5.76 6.01 -16.34
N GLY A 5 -6.89 5.53 -16.87
CA GLY A 5 -7.67 6.26 -17.87
C GLY A 5 -8.27 7.57 -17.35
N SER A 6 -8.25 7.84 -16.04
CA SER A 6 -8.72 9.10 -15.46
C SER A 6 -7.75 10.27 -15.62
N GLY A 7 -6.47 10.01 -15.88
CA GLY A 7 -5.43 11.04 -15.97
C GLY A 7 -4.92 11.60 -14.64
N HIS A 8 -5.47 11.15 -13.50
CA HIS A 8 -5.01 11.55 -12.16
C HIS A 8 -4.11 10.52 -11.46
N ILE A 9 -3.95 9.33 -12.05
CA ILE A 9 -3.21 8.20 -11.47
C ILE A 9 -2.32 7.61 -12.56
N ASP A 10 -1.01 7.65 -12.36
CA ASP A 10 -0.03 7.15 -13.35
C ASP A 10 0.13 5.63 -13.31
N LYS A 11 0.11 5.04 -12.11
CA LYS A 11 0.31 3.60 -11.88
C LYS A 11 -0.69 3.08 -10.84
N ALA A 12 -1.19 1.87 -11.06
CA ALA A 12 -2.16 1.25 -10.18
C ALA A 12 -2.02 -0.28 -10.18
N CYS A 13 -2.30 -0.89 -9.04
CA CYS A 13 -2.36 -2.34 -8.86
C CYS A 13 -3.59 -2.70 -8.02
N ILE A 14 -4.20 -3.84 -8.31
CA ILE A 14 -5.27 -4.46 -7.54
C ILE A 14 -4.76 -5.80 -7.07
N ILE A 15 -4.73 -5.95 -5.76
CA ILE A 15 -4.23 -7.13 -5.05
C ILE A 15 -5.38 -7.81 -4.29
N SER A 16 -5.23 -9.11 -4.06
CA SER A 16 -6.10 -9.85 -3.16
C SER A 16 -5.96 -9.34 -1.72
N ALA A 17 -7.04 -9.36 -0.96
CA ALA A 17 -7.05 -8.94 0.46
C ALA A 17 -6.15 -9.83 1.34
N ALA A 18 -5.88 -11.06 0.93
CA ALA A 18 -4.94 -11.95 1.61
C ALA A 18 -3.47 -11.69 1.21
N GLY A 19 -3.23 -10.91 0.15
CA GLY A 19 -1.88 -10.54 -0.30
C GLY A 19 -1.11 -11.64 -0.98
N ASP A 20 -1.82 -12.66 -1.42
CA ASP A 20 -1.32 -13.85 -2.10
C ASP A 20 -1.18 -13.62 -3.61
N SER A 21 -2.05 -12.79 -4.18
CA SER A 21 -2.19 -12.65 -5.64
C SER A 21 -2.40 -11.21 -6.09
N THR A 22 -1.75 -10.81 -7.18
CA THR A 22 -2.06 -9.58 -7.92
C THR A 22 -3.06 -9.90 -9.03
N TRP A 23 -4.24 -9.28 -8.99
CA TRP A 23 -5.30 -9.52 -9.98
C TRP A 23 -5.20 -8.60 -11.19
N ALA A 24 -4.69 -7.40 -11.01
CA ALA A 24 -4.45 -6.47 -12.10
C ALA A 24 -3.34 -5.50 -11.72
N ALA A 25 -2.46 -5.18 -12.66
CA ALA A 25 -1.46 -4.14 -12.50
C ALA A 25 -1.25 -3.39 -13.81
N THR A 26 -0.88 -2.12 -13.71
CA THR A 26 -0.46 -1.31 -14.85
C THR A 26 0.91 -1.76 -15.36
N ALA A 27 1.16 -1.61 -16.66
CA ALA A 27 2.42 -2.05 -17.27
C ALA A 27 3.64 -1.41 -16.58
N GLY A 28 4.61 -2.23 -16.19
CA GLY A 28 5.82 -1.77 -15.49
C GLY A 28 5.63 -1.41 -14.01
N PHE A 29 4.47 -1.71 -13.42
CA PHE A 29 4.23 -1.55 -11.98
C PHE A 29 4.08 -2.91 -11.31
N THR A 30 5.17 -3.42 -10.75
CA THR A 30 5.19 -4.70 -10.04
C THR A 30 5.49 -4.44 -8.57
N VAL A 31 4.50 -4.72 -7.73
CA VAL A 31 4.66 -4.69 -6.26
C VAL A 31 5.06 -6.09 -5.82
N LYS A 32 6.09 -6.19 -4.99
CA LYS A 32 6.58 -7.50 -4.53
C LYS A 32 5.62 -8.11 -3.49
N PRO A 33 5.56 -9.45 -3.37
CA PRO A 33 4.72 -10.10 -2.37
C PRO A 33 5.03 -9.63 -0.94
N GLU A 34 6.30 -9.37 -0.62
CA GLU A 34 6.70 -8.91 0.72
C GLU A 34 6.13 -7.52 1.02
N GLU A 35 6.17 -6.61 0.04
CA GLU A 35 5.61 -5.26 0.14
C GLU A 35 4.08 -5.29 0.33
N ILE A 36 3.40 -6.20 -0.38
CA ILE A 36 1.96 -6.42 -0.26
C ILE A 36 1.61 -6.87 1.17
N GLN A 37 2.37 -7.80 1.75
CA GLN A 37 2.15 -8.29 3.10
C GLN A 37 2.34 -7.18 4.15
N GLU A 38 3.28 -6.26 3.97
CA GLU A 38 3.44 -5.10 4.85
C GLU A 38 2.18 -4.22 4.85
N VAL A 39 1.65 -3.89 3.67
CA VAL A 39 0.43 -3.07 3.54
C VAL A 39 -0.78 -3.77 4.15
N ILE A 40 -0.89 -5.09 3.98
CA ILE A 40 -2.00 -5.88 4.53
C ILE A 40 -1.89 -6.01 6.05
N ALA A 41 -0.68 -6.15 6.60
CA ALA A 41 -0.48 -6.14 8.05
C ALA A 41 -1.01 -4.84 8.66
N ILE A 42 -0.72 -3.69 8.04
CA ILE A 42 -1.24 -2.38 8.46
C ILE A 42 -2.77 -2.31 8.32
N LEU A 43 -3.33 -2.83 7.22
CA LEU A 43 -4.78 -2.84 6.99
C LEU A 43 -5.55 -3.80 7.89
N ASN A 44 -4.95 -4.91 8.34
CA ASN A 44 -5.56 -5.85 9.25
C ASN A 44 -5.34 -5.51 10.73
N GLU A 45 -4.45 -4.56 11.03
CA GLU A 45 -4.19 -4.12 12.40
C GLU A 45 -5.47 -3.57 13.05
N THR A 46 -5.83 -4.05 14.24
CA THR A 46 -7.05 -3.59 14.93
C THR A 46 -6.87 -2.18 15.50
N ASP A 47 -5.67 -1.87 15.99
CA ASP A 47 -5.32 -0.55 16.51
C ASP A 47 -4.68 0.32 15.41
N LYS A 48 -5.49 1.20 14.82
CA LYS A 48 -5.09 2.09 13.72
C LYS A 48 -4.27 3.30 14.15
N GLU A 49 -4.11 3.54 15.46
CA GLU A 49 -3.36 4.68 15.98
C GLU A 49 -2.01 4.24 16.58
N ASN A 50 -2.01 3.16 17.36
CA ASN A 50 -0.84 2.72 18.14
C ASN A 50 -0.47 1.26 17.94
N GLY A 51 -1.09 0.57 16.96
CA GLY A 51 -0.75 -0.82 16.64
C GLY A 51 0.72 -0.99 16.27
N PRO A 52 1.32 -2.16 16.50
CA PRO A 52 2.73 -2.41 16.19
C PRO A 52 3.03 -2.23 14.70
N SER A 53 2.14 -2.68 13.81
CA SER A 53 2.31 -2.52 12.36
C SER A 53 2.18 -1.05 11.93
N VAL A 54 1.26 -0.30 12.54
CA VAL A 54 1.04 1.14 12.30
C VAL A 54 2.25 1.95 12.75
N THR A 55 2.74 1.70 13.97
CA THR A 55 3.92 2.38 14.52
C THR A 55 5.16 2.12 13.65
N LYS A 56 5.35 0.87 13.22
CA LYS A 56 6.43 0.51 12.30
C LYS A 56 6.29 1.24 10.96
N ALA A 57 5.08 1.30 10.40
CA ALA A 57 4.81 2.00 9.14
C ALA A 57 5.05 3.52 9.23
N PHE A 58 4.77 4.14 10.38
CA PHE A 58 5.08 5.55 10.60
C PHE A 58 6.59 5.81 10.77
N ALA A 59 7.34 4.88 11.36
CA ALA A 59 8.79 5.00 11.56
C ALA A 59 9.60 4.66 10.30
N GLU A 60 9.28 3.54 9.65
CA GLU A 60 10.01 2.96 8.53
C GLU A 60 9.38 3.26 7.17
N GLY A 61 8.17 3.84 7.13
CA GLY A 61 7.42 3.99 5.88
C GLY A 61 6.90 2.64 5.35
N ILE A 62 6.31 2.69 4.17
CA ILE A 62 5.90 1.50 3.40
C ILE A 62 6.65 1.44 2.08
N HIS A 63 6.94 0.24 1.61
CA HIS A 63 7.57 0.03 0.32
C HIS A 63 6.53 -0.37 -0.72
N VAL A 64 6.54 0.28 -1.87
CA VAL A 64 5.65 -0.05 -2.98
C VAL A 64 6.47 -0.02 -4.27
N ALA A 65 6.61 -1.18 -4.92
CA ALA A 65 7.37 -1.35 -6.15
C ALA A 65 8.85 -0.90 -6.04
N GLY A 66 9.48 -1.16 -4.89
CA GLY A 66 10.88 -0.83 -4.60
C GLY A 66 11.14 0.60 -4.13
N GLU A 67 10.11 1.45 -4.06
CA GLU A 67 10.20 2.82 -3.56
C GLU A 67 9.62 2.93 -2.15
N ARG A 68 10.23 3.77 -1.30
CA ARG A 68 9.78 4.01 0.07
C ARG A 68 8.86 5.22 0.12
N TYR A 69 7.70 5.05 0.73
CA TYR A 69 6.71 6.10 0.95
C TYR A 69 6.52 6.33 2.45
N VAL A 70 6.43 7.58 2.86
CA VAL A 70 6.18 7.94 4.25
C VAL A 70 4.69 8.02 4.49
N ILE A 71 4.19 7.27 5.47
CA ILE A 71 2.79 7.26 5.87
C ILE A 71 2.40 8.65 6.40
N THR A 72 1.26 9.16 5.94
CA THR A 72 0.67 10.42 6.42
C THR A 72 -0.59 10.18 7.23
N ARG A 73 -1.38 9.15 6.88
CA ARG A 73 -2.66 8.87 7.53
C ARG A 73 -3.07 7.41 7.33
N ILE A 74 -3.54 6.76 8.38
CA ILE A 74 -4.10 5.40 8.36
C ILE A 74 -5.48 5.48 9.02
N GLU A 75 -6.52 5.04 8.32
CA GLU A 75 -7.91 5.10 8.79
C GLU A 75 -8.69 3.89 8.32
N ASP A 76 -9.19 3.05 9.23
CA ASP A 76 -10.01 1.87 8.94
C ASP A 76 -9.52 1.02 7.75
N ARG A 77 -9.92 1.37 6.52
CA ARG A 77 -9.59 0.69 5.25
C ARG A 77 -8.73 1.51 4.28
N HIS A 78 -8.25 2.67 4.71
CA HIS A 78 -7.51 3.63 3.91
C HIS A 78 -6.13 3.86 4.51
N VAL A 79 -5.11 3.79 3.65
CA VAL A 79 -3.74 4.12 3.99
C VAL A 79 -3.26 5.15 2.98
N TYR A 80 -2.84 6.31 3.48
CA TYR A 80 -2.28 7.38 2.70
C TYR A 80 -0.79 7.50 3.01
N ALA A 81 0.01 7.54 1.95
CA ALA A 81 1.44 7.76 2.04
C ALA A 81 1.86 8.76 0.96
N ARG A 82 2.97 9.43 1.20
CA ARG A 82 3.60 10.33 0.22
C ARG A 82 5.03 9.90 -0.04
N HIS A 83 5.45 10.02 -1.30
CA HIS A 83 6.85 9.91 -1.66
C HIS A 83 7.55 11.21 -1.24
N VAL A 84 8.73 11.09 -0.61
CA VAL A 84 9.57 12.23 -0.19
C VAL A 84 10.95 12.10 -0.81
#